data_AF-A0A455UKK7-F1
#
_entry.id   AF-A0A455UKK7-F1
#
_cell.length_a   1.000
_cell.length_b   1.000
_cell.length_c   1.000
_cell.angle_alpha   90.00
_cell.angle_beta   90.00
_cell.angle_gamma   90.00
#
_symmetry.space_group_name_H-M   'P 1'
#
loop_
_entity.id
_entity.type
_entity.pdbx_description
1 polymer ?
#
loop_
_entity_poly.entity_id
_entity_poly.type
_entity_poly.pdbx_seq_one_letter_code
_entity_poly.pdbx_strand_id
1 'polypeptide(L)'
;MGRAVACALGELSASCVHILERDERRAQSLSHDLNSMGITAQCITPEQAQRELSQWHGVVNCSPIGHINHPGCPIDTAGLGAQHWVFDAVYIPAHTELLKAAQQAGAKTLSGVDLFVFQGVDAFRFFTHDRIATEQIDPHVIPLRTHYIEQLVSPSAQSKP
;
A
#
# COMPACT_ATOMS: atom_id res chain seq x y z
N MET A 1 -5.50 -7.58 -2.79
CA MET A 1 -4.44 -6.58 -2.56
C MET A 1 -3.19 -7.21 -1.97
N GLY A 2 -3.20 -7.71 -0.73
CA GLY A 2 -1.98 -8.21 -0.05
C GLY A 2 -1.11 -9.17 -0.85
N ARG A 3 -1.70 -10.19 -1.51
CA ARG A 3 -0.95 -11.12 -2.36
C ARG A 3 -0.21 -10.45 -3.52
N ALA A 4 -0.91 -9.63 -4.30
CA ALA A 4 -0.32 -8.95 -5.46
C ALA A 4 0.84 -8.02 -5.03
N VAL A 5 0.65 -7.29 -3.93
CA VAL A 5 1.68 -6.43 -3.35
C VAL A 5 2.88 -7.25 -2.87
N ALA A 6 2.66 -8.36 -2.17
CA ALA A 6 3.75 -9.21 -1.69
C ALA A 6 4.56 -9.83 -2.84
N CYS A 7 3.89 -10.26 -3.93
CA CYS A 7 4.58 -10.71 -5.14
C CYS A 7 5.42 -9.58 -5.76
N ALA A 8 4.85 -8.38 -5.90
CA ALA A 8 5.57 -7.22 -6.44
C ALA A 8 6.79 -6.83 -5.59
N LEU A 9 6.70 -6.93 -4.25
CA LEU A 9 7.86 -6.73 -3.38
C LEU A 9 8.97 -7.75 -3.63
N GLY A 10 8.61 -9.01 -3.90
CA GLY A 10 9.57 -10.06 -4.28
C GLY A 10 10.25 -9.77 -5.62
N GLU A 11 9.49 -9.32 -6.62
CA GLU A 11 10.03 -8.90 -7.93
C GLU A 11 10.96 -7.68 -7.80
N LEU A 12 10.64 -6.77 -6.87
CA LEU A 12 11.49 -5.63 -6.49
C LEU A 12 12.66 -6.02 -5.57
N SER A 13 12.94 -7.32 -5.42
CA SER A 13 14.08 -7.87 -4.67
C SER A 13 14.06 -7.56 -3.17
N ALA A 14 12.88 -7.46 -2.55
CA ALA A 14 12.78 -7.44 -1.10
C ALA A 14 13.39 -8.74 -0.53
N SER A 15 14.34 -8.61 0.39
CA SER A 15 15.08 -9.76 0.95
C SER A 15 14.20 -10.70 1.77
N CYS A 16 13.16 -10.17 2.40
CA CYS A 16 12.19 -10.93 3.18
C CYS A 16 10.86 -10.15 3.28
N VAL A 17 9.73 -10.85 3.14
CA VAL A 17 8.39 -10.32 3.40
C VAL A 17 7.86 -10.87 4.71
N HIS A 18 7.72 -10.02 5.72
CA HIS A 18 7.09 -10.37 6.99
C HIS A 18 5.58 -10.13 6.90
N ILE A 19 4.78 -11.15 7.17
CA ILE A 19 3.32 -11.13 6.99
C ILE A 19 2.64 -11.06 8.36
N LEU A 20 1.98 -9.92 8.62
CA LEU A 20 1.06 -9.75 9.74
C LEU A 20 -0.38 -9.84 9.23
N GLU A 21 -1.10 -10.90 9.61
CA GLU A 21 -2.48 -11.15 9.18
C GLU A 21 -3.25 -11.83 10.32
N ARG A 22 -4.51 -11.45 10.52
CA ARG A 22 -5.34 -11.93 11.64
C ARG A 22 -5.83 -13.36 11.41
N ASP A 23 -6.10 -13.71 10.16
CA ASP A 23 -6.46 -15.08 9.78
C ASP A 23 -5.17 -15.87 9.51
N GLU A 24 -4.81 -16.73 10.46
CA GLU A 24 -3.61 -17.56 10.39
C GLU A 24 -3.57 -18.43 9.13
N ARG A 25 -4.71 -18.94 8.65
CA ARG A 25 -4.73 -19.77 7.43
C ARG A 25 -4.39 -18.94 6.20
N ARG A 26 -4.91 -17.71 6.12
CA ARG A 26 -4.56 -16.77 5.04
C ARG A 26 -3.09 -16.37 5.10
N ALA A 27 -2.56 -16.12 6.29
CA ALA A 27 -1.15 -15.79 6.51
C ALA A 27 -0.25 -16.93 6.01
N GLN A 28 -0.52 -18.16 6.47
CA GLN A 28 0.26 -19.35 6.11
C GLN A 28 0.16 -19.68 4.62
N SER A 29 -1.03 -19.58 4.03
CA SER A 29 -1.20 -19.78 2.58
C SER A 29 -0.40 -18.76 1.78
N LEU A 30 -0.46 -17.47 2.14
CA LEU A 30 0.34 -16.45 1.44
C LEU A 30 1.84 -16.69 1.58
N SER A 31 2.30 -16.99 2.81
CA SER A 31 3.71 -17.32 3.07
C SER A 31 4.17 -18.51 2.23
N HIS A 32 3.40 -19.59 2.21
CA HIS A 32 3.71 -20.79 1.43
C HIS A 32 3.83 -20.48 -0.06
N ASP A 33 2.84 -19.78 -0.62
CA ASP A 33 2.83 -19.45 -2.04
C ASP A 33 4.03 -18.57 -2.43
N LEU A 34 4.37 -17.56 -1.64
CA LEU A 34 5.54 -16.70 -1.89
C LEU A 34 6.85 -17.50 -1.84
N ASN A 35 7.03 -18.34 -0.84
CA ASN A 35 8.22 -19.19 -0.74
C ASN A 35 8.31 -20.18 -1.91
N SER A 36 7.17 -20.71 -2.40
CA SER A 36 7.15 -21.57 -3.60
C SER A 36 7.57 -20.84 -4.88
N MET A 37 7.42 -19.51 -4.92
CA MET A 37 7.88 -18.63 -5.99
C MET A 37 9.34 -18.16 -5.80
N GLY A 38 10.02 -18.61 -4.73
CA GLY A 38 11.38 -18.16 -4.40
C GLY A 38 11.45 -16.80 -3.69
N ILE A 39 10.32 -16.27 -3.22
CA ILE A 39 10.24 -15.03 -2.44
C ILE A 39 10.22 -15.39 -0.95
N THR A 40 11.31 -15.09 -0.24
CA THR A 40 11.42 -15.37 1.20
C THR A 40 10.30 -14.64 1.96
N ALA A 41 9.44 -15.40 2.63
CA ALA A 41 8.34 -14.84 3.42
C ALA A 41 8.14 -15.60 4.73
N GLN A 42 7.74 -14.88 5.78
CA GLN A 42 7.43 -15.47 7.09
C GLN A 42 6.26 -14.76 7.77
N CYS A 43 5.44 -15.54 8.47
CA CYS A 43 4.36 -15.00 9.30
C CYS A 43 4.94 -14.44 10.61
N ILE A 44 4.39 -13.32 11.09
CA ILE A 44 4.79 -12.69 12.34
C ILE A 44 3.57 -12.34 13.20
N THR A 45 3.79 -12.20 14.51
CA THR A 45 2.78 -11.72 15.47
C THR A 45 2.82 -10.19 15.60
N PRO A 46 1.76 -9.56 16.14
CA PRO A 46 1.78 -8.13 16.47
C PRO A 46 2.95 -7.72 17.37
N GLU A 47 3.32 -8.57 18.34
CA GLU A 47 4.42 -8.30 19.27
C GLU A 47 5.78 -8.38 18.58
N GLN A 48 5.95 -9.30 17.62
CA GLN A 48 7.14 -9.33 16.77
C GLN A 48 7.20 -8.08 15.89
N ALA A 49 6.06 -7.69 15.28
CA ALA A 49 5.97 -6.46 14.50
C ALA A 49 6.42 -5.24 15.29
N GLN A 50 5.92 -5.07 16.51
CA GLN A 50 6.29 -3.95 17.36
C GLN A 50 7.79 -3.96 17.73
N ARG A 51 8.34 -5.13 18.09
CA ARG A 51 9.76 -5.22 18.53
C ARG A 51 10.76 -5.09 17.39
N GLU A 52 10.40 -5.53 16.20
CA GLU A 52 11.33 -5.65 15.06
C GLU A 52 11.16 -4.55 14.02
N LEU A 53 10.12 -3.70 14.14
CA LEU A 53 9.80 -2.66 13.15
C LEU A 53 11.02 -1.84 12.71
N SER A 54 11.86 -1.41 13.66
CA SER A 54 13.04 -0.59 13.40
C SER A 54 14.13 -1.27 12.57
N GLN A 55 14.08 -2.60 12.45
CA GLN A 55 15.01 -3.41 11.65
C GLN A 55 14.57 -3.53 10.18
N TRP A 56 13.35 -3.08 9.86
CA TRP A 56 12.80 -3.16 8.52
C TRP A 56 12.92 -1.83 7.78
N HIS A 57 12.95 -1.91 6.46
CA HIS A 57 13.04 -0.72 5.60
C HIS A 57 11.66 -0.24 5.14
N GLY A 58 10.65 -1.10 5.21
CA GLY A 58 9.36 -0.89 4.56
C GLY A 58 8.20 -1.39 5.38
N VAL A 59 7.10 -0.65 5.37
CA VAL A 59 5.82 -1.07 5.95
C VAL A 59 4.74 -0.95 4.89
N VAL A 60 3.92 -1.99 4.76
CA VAL A 60 2.78 -1.98 3.83
C VAL A 60 1.49 -2.36 4.51
N ASN A 61 0.48 -1.49 4.44
CA ASN A 61 -0.88 -1.83 4.82
C ASN A 61 -1.68 -2.32 3.61
N CYS A 62 -2.17 -3.56 3.69
CA CYS A 62 -3.12 -4.15 2.74
C CYS A 62 -4.42 -4.60 3.41
N SER A 63 -4.63 -4.18 4.67
CA SER A 63 -5.84 -4.42 5.43
C SER A 63 -6.85 -3.27 5.18
N PRO A 64 -8.12 -3.41 5.60
CA PRO A 64 -9.07 -2.30 5.53
C PRO A 64 -8.83 -1.23 6.60
N ILE A 65 -7.98 -1.47 7.61
CA ILE A 65 -7.74 -0.54 8.72
C ILE A 65 -7.13 0.76 8.19
N GLY A 66 -7.64 1.90 8.64
CA GLY A 66 -7.31 3.23 8.17
C GLY A 66 -8.34 3.79 7.18
N HIS A 67 -9.24 2.96 6.66
CA HIS A 67 -10.37 3.39 5.84
C HIS A 67 -11.41 4.12 6.71
N ILE A 68 -12.21 5.03 6.14
CA ILE A 68 -13.23 5.77 6.89
C ILE A 68 -14.24 4.86 7.63
N ASN A 69 -14.57 3.71 7.04
CA ASN A 69 -15.45 2.70 7.63
C ASN A 69 -14.73 1.72 8.59
N HIS A 70 -13.40 1.78 8.65
CA HIS A 70 -12.54 0.94 9.48
C HIS A 70 -11.39 1.79 10.06
N PRO A 71 -11.69 2.78 10.90
CA PRO A 71 -10.71 3.74 11.40
C PRO A 71 -9.62 3.07 12.25
N GLY A 72 -8.51 3.79 12.48
CA GLY A 72 -7.37 3.32 13.25
C GLY A 72 -6.11 3.10 12.43
N CYS A 73 -5.08 2.60 13.10
CA CYS A 73 -3.79 2.22 12.54
C CYS A 73 -3.60 0.69 12.65
N PRO A 74 -3.13 0.00 11.60
CA PRO A 74 -3.00 -1.47 11.61
C PRO A 74 -1.86 -1.99 12.50
N ILE A 75 -0.91 -1.13 12.88
CA ILE A 75 0.26 -1.47 13.69
C ILE A 75 0.52 -0.40 14.76
N ASP A 76 1.28 -0.75 15.79
CA ASP A 76 1.96 0.24 16.60
C ASP A 76 3.05 0.93 15.76
N THR A 77 3.08 2.26 15.82
CA THR A 77 3.99 3.10 15.03
C THR A 77 5.22 3.54 15.83
N ALA A 78 5.29 3.16 17.11
CA ALA A 78 6.46 3.35 17.96
C ALA A 78 7.65 2.53 17.42
N GLY A 79 8.42 3.15 16.53
CA GLY A 79 9.52 2.51 15.82
C GLY A 79 9.69 3.00 14.38
N LEU A 80 8.66 3.65 13.82
CA LEU A 80 8.79 4.36 12.55
C LEU A 80 9.83 5.49 12.66
N GLY A 81 10.48 5.77 11.54
CA GLY A 81 11.58 6.72 11.44
C GLY A 81 11.97 6.96 9.98
N ALA A 82 12.87 7.92 9.75
CA ALA A 82 13.25 8.38 8.42
C ALA A 82 13.90 7.31 7.51
N GLN A 83 14.37 6.19 8.08
CA GLN A 83 14.85 5.04 7.31
C GLN A 83 13.73 4.28 6.59
N HIS A 84 12.48 4.43 7.03
CA HIS A 84 11.36 3.69 6.49
C HIS A 84 10.78 4.34 5.24
N TRP A 85 10.24 3.50 4.38
CA TRP A 85 9.16 3.87 3.48
C TRP A 85 7.87 3.17 3.92
N VAL A 86 6.73 3.83 3.75
CA VAL A 86 5.42 3.33 4.15
C VAL A 86 4.45 3.45 2.98
N PHE A 87 3.82 2.35 2.63
CA PHE A 87 2.76 2.30 1.64
C PHE A 87 1.46 1.84 2.30
N ASP A 88 0.37 2.55 2.02
CA ASP A 88 -0.96 2.16 2.49
C ASP A 88 -1.86 1.96 1.28
N ALA A 89 -2.41 0.75 1.08
CA ALA A 89 -3.33 0.49 -0.03
C ALA A 89 -4.70 1.15 0.16
N VAL A 90 -5.01 1.63 1.37
CA VAL A 90 -6.20 2.45 1.63
C VAL A 90 -6.05 3.81 0.95
N TYR A 91 -7.06 4.20 0.19
CA TYR A 91 -7.10 5.48 -0.54
C TYR A 91 -8.24 6.42 -0.11
N ILE A 92 -9.12 5.97 0.79
CA ILE A 92 -10.18 6.81 1.38
C ILE A 92 -10.13 6.69 2.90
N PRO A 93 -9.64 7.72 3.62
CA PRO A 93 -9.06 8.96 3.11
C PRO A 93 -7.68 8.76 2.45
N ALA A 94 -7.23 9.73 1.65
CA ALA A 94 -5.89 9.70 1.03
C ALA A 94 -4.74 9.74 2.04
N HIS A 95 -5.00 10.28 3.24
CA HIS A 95 -4.08 10.35 4.37
C HIS A 95 -4.64 9.58 5.57
N THR A 96 -4.30 8.29 5.65
CA THR A 96 -4.64 7.42 6.78
C THR A 96 -3.83 7.77 8.03
N GLU A 97 -4.23 7.22 9.18
CA GLU A 97 -3.48 7.36 10.43
C GLU A 97 -2.04 6.81 10.30
N LEU A 98 -1.87 5.68 9.60
CA LEU A 98 -0.55 5.11 9.33
C LEU A 98 0.34 6.07 8.51
N LEU A 99 -0.19 6.63 7.43
CA LEU A 99 0.58 7.57 6.59
C LEU A 99 0.91 8.86 7.34
N LYS A 100 0.00 9.37 8.18
CA LYS A 100 0.26 10.54 9.03
C LYS A 100 1.36 10.26 10.05
N ALA A 101 1.32 9.12 10.74
CA ALA A 101 2.36 8.72 11.69
C ALA A 101 3.72 8.53 10.99
N ALA A 102 3.73 7.92 9.81
CA ALA A 102 4.93 7.77 8.98
C ALA A 102 5.54 9.13 8.59
N GLN A 103 4.73 10.08 8.12
CA GLN A 103 5.17 11.43 7.80
C GLN A 103 5.74 12.17 9.01
N GLN A 104 5.08 12.07 10.17
CA GLN A 104 5.55 12.66 11.42
C GLN A 104 6.90 12.08 11.87
N ALA A 105 7.14 10.79 11.59
CA ALA A 105 8.40 10.12 11.85
C ALA A 105 9.49 10.40 10.79
N GLY A 106 9.19 11.18 9.75
CA GLY A 106 10.11 11.50 8.65
C GLY A 106 10.26 10.40 7.60
N ALA A 107 9.41 9.37 7.63
CA ALA A 107 9.42 8.30 6.64
C ALA A 107 8.90 8.78 5.28
N LYS A 108 9.34 8.12 4.20
CA LYS A 108 8.77 8.34 2.86
C LYS A 108 7.41 7.65 2.78
N THR A 109 6.40 8.31 2.22
CA THR A 109 5.04 7.75 2.13
C THR A 109 4.54 7.60 0.71
N LEU A 110 3.86 6.49 0.44
CA LEU A 110 3.09 6.24 -0.78
C LEU A 110 1.62 6.00 -0.39
N SER A 111 0.69 6.65 -1.09
CA SER A 111 -0.74 6.55 -0.78
C SER A 111 -1.42 5.51 -1.65
N GLY A 112 -2.54 4.96 -1.18
CA GLY A 112 -3.36 4.04 -1.97
C GLY A 112 -3.93 4.73 -3.21
N VAL A 113 -3.97 6.06 -3.23
CA VAL A 113 -4.37 6.84 -4.41
C VAL A 113 -3.43 6.57 -5.58
N ASP A 114 -2.13 6.37 -5.32
CA ASP A 114 -1.17 5.97 -6.35
C ASP A 114 -1.62 4.65 -6.99
N LEU A 115 -1.89 3.65 -6.17
CA LEU A 115 -2.35 2.35 -6.64
C LEU A 115 -3.68 2.46 -7.40
N PHE A 116 -4.65 3.21 -6.86
CA PHE A 116 -5.96 3.42 -7.47
C PHE A 116 -5.86 4.01 -8.88
N VAL A 117 -5.00 5.01 -9.07
CA VAL A 117 -4.82 5.71 -10.35
C VAL A 117 -4.00 4.87 -11.33
N PHE A 118 -2.82 4.38 -10.92
CA PHE A 118 -1.92 3.70 -11.85
C PHE A 118 -2.47 2.34 -12.30
N GLN A 119 -3.16 1.59 -11.44
CA GLN A 119 -3.83 0.36 -11.88
C GLN A 119 -4.97 0.66 -12.88
N GLY A 120 -5.67 1.79 -12.71
CA GLY A 120 -6.74 2.21 -13.60
C GLY A 120 -6.19 2.63 -14.98
N VAL A 121 -5.06 3.34 -14.99
CA VAL A 121 -4.34 3.70 -16.22
C VAL A 121 -3.82 2.46 -16.94
N ASP A 122 -3.25 1.50 -16.21
CA ASP A 122 -2.77 0.25 -16.79
C ASP A 122 -3.91 -0.57 -17.42
N ALA A 123 -5.01 -0.73 -16.68
CA ALA A 123 -6.22 -1.37 -17.21
C ALA A 123 -6.80 -0.63 -18.43
N PHE A 124 -6.82 0.70 -18.40
CA PHE A 124 -7.27 1.51 -19.53
C PHE A 124 -6.43 1.24 -20.79
N ARG A 125 -5.09 1.28 -20.67
CA ARG A 125 -4.16 0.94 -21.77
C ARG A 125 -4.41 -0.47 -22.29
N PHE A 126 -4.59 -1.43 -21.39
CA PHE A 126 -4.90 -2.81 -21.78
C PHE A 126 -6.20 -2.91 -22.60
N PHE A 127 -7.27 -2.24 -22.17
CA PHE A 127 -8.55 -2.28 -22.90
C PHE A 127 -8.51 -1.51 -24.21
N THR A 128 -7.78 -0.40 -24.28
CA THR A 128 -7.69 0.42 -25.50
C THR A 128 -6.67 -0.12 -26.50
N HIS A 129 -5.74 -1.00 -26.08
CA HIS A 129 -4.61 -1.44 -26.90
C HIS A 129 -3.90 -0.21 -27.53
N ASP A 130 -3.40 -0.34 -28.76
CA ASP A 130 -2.77 0.73 -29.53
C ASP A 130 -3.77 1.70 -30.20
N ARG A 131 -5.06 1.64 -29.85
CA ARG A 131 -6.07 2.57 -30.41
C ARG A 131 -5.92 3.99 -29.87
N ILE A 132 -5.29 4.12 -28.70
CA ILE A 132 -4.92 5.40 -28.10
C ILE A 132 -3.43 5.30 -27.79
N ALA A 133 -2.63 6.17 -28.40
CA ALA A 133 -1.19 6.14 -28.22
C ALA A 133 -0.81 6.57 -26.80
N THR A 134 0.29 6.01 -26.27
CA THR A 134 0.79 6.32 -24.92
C THR A 134 1.03 7.81 -24.72
N GLU A 135 1.47 8.51 -25.77
CA GLU A 135 1.71 9.96 -25.79
C GLU A 135 0.43 10.77 -25.57
N GLN A 136 -0.74 10.18 -25.82
CA GLN A 136 -2.04 10.80 -25.55
C GLN A 136 -2.53 10.51 -24.12
N ILE A 137 -1.96 9.53 -23.42
CA ILE A 137 -2.38 9.10 -22.08
C ILE A 137 -1.45 9.70 -21.02
N ASP A 138 -0.14 9.55 -21.21
CA ASP A 138 0.91 9.88 -20.24
C ASP A 138 0.84 11.32 -19.70
N PRO A 139 0.56 12.35 -20.53
CA PRO A 139 0.43 13.72 -20.04
C PRO A 139 -0.68 13.91 -19.00
N HIS A 140 -1.68 13.01 -18.96
CA HIS A 140 -2.83 13.11 -18.07
C HIS A 140 -2.69 12.29 -16.79
N VAL A 141 -1.72 11.37 -16.70
CA VAL A 141 -1.59 10.45 -15.55
C VAL A 141 -1.27 11.20 -14.26
N ILE A 142 -0.28 12.09 -14.29
CA ILE A 142 0.10 12.87 -13.10
C ILE A 142 -0.99 13.90 -12.70
N PRO A 143 -1.60 14.67 -13.63
CA PRO A 143 -2.77 15.48 -13.31
C PRO A 143 -3.92 14.70 -12.67
N LEU A 144 -4.23 13.51 -13.19
CA LEU A 144 -5.28 12.64 -12.65
C LEU A 144 -4.96 12.19 -11.21
N ARG A 145 -3.70 11.81 -10.97
CA ARG A 145 -3.20 11.48 -9.64
C ARG A 145 -3.36 12.65 -8.66
N THR A 146 -2.92 13.84 -9.04
CA THR A 146 -3.04 15.04 -8.20
C THR A 146 -4.50 15.35 -7.88
N HIS A 147 -5.37 15.27 -8.88
CA HIS A 147 -6.82 15.47 -8.71
C HIS A 147 -7.40 14.54 -7.64
N TYR A 148 -7.12 13.23 -7.72
CA TYR A 148 -7.66 12.29 -6.73
C TYR A 148 -7.05 12.42 -5.35
N ILE A 149 -5.77 12.79 -5.23
CA ILE A 149 -5.19 13.09 -3.92
C ILE A 149 -5.96 14.24 -3.27
N GLU A 150 -6.13 15.37 -3.97
CA GLU A 150 -6.83 16.54 -3.43
C GLU A 150 -8.29 16.25 -3.07
N GLN A 151 -9.01 15.53 -3.94
CA GLN A 151 -10.40 15.15 -3.66
C GLN A 151 -10.47 14.26 -2.41
N LEU A 152 -9.59 13.28 -2.27
CA LEU A 152 -9.72 12.25 -1.22
C LEU A 152 -9.07 12.65 0.12
N VAL A 153 -8.51 13.87 0.23
CA VAL A 153 -8.00 14.44 1.49
C VAL A 153 -9.12 14.93 2.42
N SER A 154 -10.23 15.45 1.87
CA SER A 154 -11.28 16.13 2.66
C SER A 154 -12.55 15.30 2.85
N PRO A 155 -13.23 15.39 4.01
CA PRO A 155 -14.56 14.80 4.19
C PRO A 155 -15.62 15.40 3.24
N SER A 156 -15.38 16.58 2.67
CA SER A 156 -16.32 17.28 1.77
C SER A 156 -16.39 16.74 0.35
N ALA A 157 -15.42 15.95 -0.12
CA ALA A 157 -15.50 15.31 -1.44
C ALA A 157 -16.51 14.15 -1.49
N GLN A 158 -17.12 13.84 -0.34
CA GLN A 158 -17.99 12.69 -0.12
C GLN A 158 -19.50 13.04 -0.14
N SER A 159 -19.87 14.26 -0.58
CA SER A 159 -21.28 14.67 -0.73
C SER A 159 -21.80 14.66 -2.17
N LYS A 160 -21.00 14.23 -3.16
CA LYS A 160 -21.53 14.02 -4.51
C LYS A 160 -22.16 12.62 -4.59
N PRO A 161 -23.43 12.53 -5.03
CA PRO A 161 -24.21 11.29 -5.06
C PRO A 161 -23.64 10.27 -6.05
#